data_AF-A0A534W1W0-F1
#
_entry.id   AF-A0A534W1W0-F1
#
_cell.length_a   1.000
_cell.length_b   1.000
_cell.length_c   1.000
_cell.angle_alpha   90.00
_cell.angle_beta   90.00
_cell.angle_gamma   90.00
#
_symmetry.space_group_name_H-M   'P 1'
#
loop_
_entity.id
_entity.type
_entity.pdbx_description
1 polymer ?
#
loop_
_entity_poly.entity_id
_entity_poly.type
_entity_poly.pdbx_seq_one_letter_code
_entity_poly.pdbx_strand_id
1 'polypeptide(L)' 'SDLIAEAALAMEFDASAEDVARSVHAHPTLPEAVKEAALAVGKRAIHF' A
#
# COMPACT_ATOMS: atom_id res chain seq x y z
N SER A 1 -9.16 0.57 11.50
CA SER A 1 -8.93 1.98 11.15
C SER A 1 -7.60 2.20 10.47
N ASP A 2 -6.58 1.38 10.70
CA ASP A 2 -5.20 1.67 10.27
C ASP A 2 -4.98 1.59 8.74
N LEU A 3 -5.65 0.66 8.04
CA LEU A 3 -5.49 0.50 6.58
C LEU A 3 -6.05 1.68 5.77
N ILE A 4 -7.20 2.22 6.21
CA ILE A 4 -7.85 3.33 5.50
C ILE A 4 -7.12 4.65 5.78
N ALA A 5 -6.56 4.80 6.98
CA ALA A 5 -5.82 6.01 7.34
C ALA A 5 -4.60 6.22 6.43
N GLU A 6 -3.85 5.16 6.13
CA GLU A 6 -2.73 5.22 5.18
C GLU A 6 -3.19 5.61 3.77
N ALA A 7 -4.25 4.97 3.26
CA ALA A 7 -4.80 5.29 1.94
C ALA A 7 -5.31 6.73 1.86
N ALA A 8 -5.98 7.21 2.90
CA ALA A 8 -6.46 8.59 2.98
C ALA A 8 -5.30 9.59 2.98
N LEU A 9 -4.23 9.31 3.73
CA LEU A 9 -3.02 10.11 3.76
C LEU A 9 -2.33 10.14 2.39
N ALA A 10 -2.21 8.99 1.73
CA ALA A 10 -1.65 8.89 0.39
C ALA A 10 -2.45 9.75 -0.62
N MET A 11 -3.79 9.73 -0.54
CA MET A 11 -4.64 10.58 -1.39
C MET A 11 -4.49 12.07 -1.08
N GLU A 12 -4.30 12.45 0.18
CA GLU A 12 -4.08 13.85 0.58
C GLU A 12 -2.77 14.42 0.03
N PHE A 13 -1.72 13.59 -0.08
CA PHE A 13 -0.44 13.94 -0.67
C PHE A 13 -0.38 13.75 -2.20
N ASP A 14 -1.50 13.44 -2.86
CA ASP A 14 -1.57 13.11 -4.29
C ASP A 14 -0.57 12.01 -4.70
N ALA A 15 -0.35 11.04 -3.80
CA ALA A 15 0.58 9.95 -4.00
C ALA A 15 0.03 8.93 -5.01
N SER A 16 0.91 8.36 -5.82
CA SER A 16 0.55 7.30 -6.75
C SER A 16 0.49 5.93 -6.05
N ALA A 17 -0.16 4.94 -6.69
CA ALA A 17 -0.13 3.57 -6.19
C ALA A 17 1.29 2.99 -6.09
N GLU A 18 2.23 3.46 -6.92
CA GLU A 18 3.64 3.08 -6.85
C GLU A 18 4.28 3.56 -5.53
N ASP A 19 3.90 4.73 -5.03
CA ASP A 19 4.47 5.32 -3.81
C ASP A 19 4.05 4.52 -2.58
N VAL A 20 2.79 4.09 -2.52
CA VAL A 20 2.28 3.19 -1.47
C VAL A 20 2.96 1.82 -1.56
N ALA A 21 3.06 1.26 -2.77
CA ALA A 21 3.71 -0.02 -3.02
C ALA A 21 5.19 -0.05 -2.61
N ARG A 22 5.90 1.07 -2.78
CA ARG A 22 7.34 1.21 -2.43
C ARG A 22 7.57 1.58 -0.96
N SER A 23 6.54 2.00 -0.24
CA SER A 23 6.64 2.29 1.18
C SER A 23 6.90 1.01 2.00
N VAL A 24 7.77 1.12 3.00
CA VAL A 24 8.17 -0.03 3.82
C VAL A 24 7.08 -0.32 4.84
N HIS A 25 6.47 -1.50 4.71
CA HIS A 25 5.49 -2.01 5.64
C HIS A 25 6.19 -2.99 6.60
N ALA A 26 5.86 -2.91 7.88
CA ALA A 26 6.40 -3.83 8.88
C ALA A 26 5.89 -5.26 8.60
N HIS A 27 6.77 -6.25 8.76
CA HIS A 27 6.41 -7.66 8.64
C HIS A 27 6.50 -8.36 10.00
N PRO A 28 5.52 -9.18 10.43
CA PRO A 28 4.24 -9.48 9.78
C PRO A 28 3.10 -8.57 10.28
N THR A 29 2.46 -7.78 9.39
CA THR A 29 1.36 -6.87 9.76
C THR A 29 0.25 -6.77 8.71
N LEU A 30 -0.96 -6.38 9.14
CA LEU A 30 -2.12 -6.19 8.25
C LEU A 30 -1.90 -5.15 7.14
N PRO A 31 -1.19 -4.01 7.36
CA PRO A 31 -0.85 -3.06 6.30
C PRO A 31 -0.13 -3.67 5.08
N GLU A 32 0.56 -4.80 5.22
CA GLU A 32 1.18 -5.47 4.07
C GLU A 32 0.16 -5.81 2.97
N ALA A 33 -1.12 -6.02 3.30
CA ALA A 33 -2.17 -6.21 2.32
C ALA A 33 -2.43 -4.95 1.46
N VAL A 34 -2.28 -3.75 2.02
CA VAL A 34 -2.40 -2.48 1.28
C VAL A 34 -1.23 -2.32 0.30
N LYS A 35 -0.02 -2.65 0.76
CA LYS A 35 1.18 -2.70 -0.10
C LYS A 35 1.00 -3.64 -1.29
N GLU A 36 0.56 -4.87 -1.06
CA GLU A 36 0.36 -5.85 -2.12
C GLU A 36 -0.77 -5.45 -3.07
N ALA A 37 -1.86 -4.86 -2.55
CA ALA A 37 -2.93 -4.30 -3.37
C ALA A 37 -2.41 -3.15 -4.27
N ALA A 38 -1.55 -2.28 -3.75
CA ALA A 38 -0.92 -1.22 -4.51
C ALA A 38 0.03 -1.77 -5.59
N LEU A 39 0.82 -2.81 -5.28
CA LEU A 39 1.65 -3.54 -6.26
C LEU A 39 0.81 -4.24 -7.34
N ALA A 40 -0.39 -4.73 -6.99
CA ALA A 40 -1.30 -5.39 -7.92
C ALA A 40 -1.82 -4.47 -9.03
N VAL A 41 -1.92 -3.15 -8.77
CA VAL A 41 -2.26 -2.14 -9.81
C VAL A 41 -1.27 -2.24 -10.98
N GLY A 42 0.00 -2.44 -10.68
CA GLY A 42 1.06 -2.65 -11.66
C GLY A 42 1.29 -4.10 -12.08
N LYS A 43 0.43 -5.05 -11.69
CA LYS A 43 0.59 -6.50 -11.90
C LYS A 43 1.90 -7.07 -11.33
N ARG A 44 2.37 -6.51 -10.21
CA ARG A 44 3.64 -6.86 -9.56
C ARG A 44 3.47 -7.31 -8.11
N ALA A 45 2.25 -7.70 -7.71
CA ALA A 45 2.03 -8.30 -6.39
C ALA A 45 2.91 -9.55 -6.22
N ILE A 46 3.54 -9.67 -5.07
CA ILE A 46 4.46 -10.75 -4.73
C ILE A 46 3.70 -11.86 -4.00
N HIS A 47 2.75 -11.47 -3.14
CA HIS A 47 1.89 -12.39 -2.40
C HIS A 47 0.43 -12.13 -2.81
N PHE A 48 -0.21 -13.12 -3.43
CA PHE A 48 -1.57 -13.05 -3.97
C PHE A 48 -2.52 -14.02 -3.29
#